data_AF-A0ABD7ZX19-F1
#
_entry.id   AF-A0ABD7ZX19-F1
#
_cell.length_a   1.000
_cell.length_b   1.000
_cell.length_c   1.000
_cell.angle_alpha   90.00
_cell.angle_beta   90.00
_cell.angle_gamma   90.00
#
_symmetry.space_group_name_H-M   'P 1'
#
loop_
_entity.id
_entity.type
_entity.pdbx_description
1 polymer ?
#
loop_
_entity_poly.entity_id
_entity_poly.type
_entity_poly.pdbx_seq_one_letter_code
_entity_poly.pdbx_strand_id
1 'polypeptide(L)'
;MNSNEKAIEMFEQNKYEEAMELFQQAVHKSRGVQSLNNLAWMYFYEEENDDKALELIREVVKLNPSSYFPYNILGDIYMKQEKWTEANNDYKTMIERIKYGYVPGVEFETDFIGGCYLFGCKRHNHLEYEQ
;
A
#
# COMPACT_ATOMS: atom_id res chain seq x y z
N MET A 1 16.73 10.55 8.96
CA MET A 1 15.43 10.13 8.37
C MET A 1 15.67 9.63 6.97
N ASN A 2 15.16 8.45 6.64
CA ASN A 2 15.15 7.98 5.26
C ASN A 2 14.12 8.78 4.44
N SER A 3 14.17 8.72 3.10
CA SER A 3 13.27 9.50 2.24
C SER A 3 11.79 9.17 2.49
N ASN A 4 11.46 7.95 2.91
CA ASN A 4 10.09 7.52 3.20
C ASN A 4 9.55 8.14 4.50
N GLU A 5 10.34 8.16 5.57
CA GLU A 5 9.97 8.81 6.84
C GLU A 5 9.71 10.31 6.65
N LYS A 6 10.55 10.99 5.87
CA LYS A 6 10.35 12.41 5.56
C LYS A 6 9.11 12.63 4.68
N ALA A 7 8.82 11.72 3.75
CA ALA A 7 7.61 11.78 2.93
C ALA A 7 6.34 11.70 3.80
N ILE A 8 6.32 10.77 4.76
CA ILE A 8 5.24 10.61 5.74
C ILE A 8 5.08 11.90 6.55
N GLU A 9 6.17 12.50 7.04
CA GLU A 9 6.12 13.76 7.77
C GLU A 9 5.51 14.92 6.93
N MET A 10 5.91 15.04 5.66
CA MET A 10 5.34 16.06 4.77
C MET A 10 3.85 15.83 4.51
N PHE A 11 3.45 14.57 4.33
CA PHE A 11 2.05 14.21 4.16
C PHE A 11 1.22 14.55 5.40
N GLU A 12 1.72 14.23 6.61
CA GLU A 12 1.03 14.58 7.87
C GLU A 12 0.87 16.10 8.05
N GLN A 13 1.72 16.90 7.40
CA GLN A 13 1.63 18.35 7.34
C GLN A 13 0.73 18.87 6.20
N ASN A 14 0.03 17.99 5.48
CA ASN A 14 -0.77 18.27 4.27
C ASN A 14 0.05 18.87 3.11
N LYS A 15 1.35 18.61 3.06
CA LYS A 15 2.25 19.03 1.96
C LYS A 15 2.36 17.90 0.95
N TYR A 16 1.27 17.66 0.21
CA TYR A 16 1.12 16.49 -0.63
C TYR A 16 2.11 16.45 -1.80
N GLU A 17 2.44 17.59 -2.41
CA GLU A 17 3.42 17.68 -3.49
C GLU A 17 4.84 17.31 -3.00
N GLU A 18 5.26 17.86 -1.86
CA GLU A 18 6.56 17.53 -1.25
C GLU A 18 6.62 16.05 -0.83
N ALA A 19 5.52 15.53 -0.28
CA ALA A 19 5.41 14.12 0.08
C ALA A 19 5.53 13.22 -1.16
N MET A 20 4.84 13.56 -2.25
CA MET A 20 4.90 12.83 -3.52
C MET A 20 6.33 12.72 -4.06
N GLU A 21 7.06 13.83 -4.13
CA GLU A 21 8.46 13.83 -4.58
C GLU A 21 9.33 12.93 -3.71
N LEU A 22 9.15 12.97 -2.39
CA LEU A 22 9.91 12.16 -1.46
C LEU A 22 9.55 10.67 -1.53
N PHE A 23 8.29 10.32 -1.76
CA PHE A 23 7.87 8.93 -1.99
C PHE A 23 8.44 8.39 -3.31
N GLN A 24 8.45 9.18 -4.38
CA GLN A 24 9.11 8.81 -5.64
C GLN A 24 10.61 8.56 -5.44
N GLN A 25 11.29 9.43 -4.69
CA GLN A 25 12.69 9.22 -4.32
C GLN A 25 12.89 7.97 -3.45
N ALA A 26 11.97 7.67 -2.53
CA ALA A 26 12.05 6.48 -1.69
C ALA A 26 11.97 5.20 -2.53
N VAL A 27 11.03 5.13 -3.47
CA VAL A 27 10.90 4.01 -4.43
C VAL A 27 12.12 3.89 -5.34
N HIS A 28 12.70 5.01 -5.78
CA HIS A 28 13.92 5.00 -6.59
C HIS A 28 15.12 4.41 -5.82
N LYS A 29 15.22 4.70 -4.51
CA LYS A 29 16.30 4.17 -3.66
C LYS A 29 16.12 2.69 -3.31
N SER A 30 14.89 2.29 -2.98
CA SER A 30 14.57 0.91 -2.63
C SER A 30 13.13 0.59 -3.00
N ARG A 31 12.95 -0.46 -3.79
CA ARG A 31 11.64 -0.98 -4.21
C ARG A 31 11.18 -2.08 -3.25
N GLY A 32 10.73 -1.68 -2.07
CA GLY A 32 10.19 -2.58 -1.05
C GLY A 32 8.68 -2.41 -0.89
N VAL A 33 8.06 -3.30 -0.11
CA VAL A 33 6.61 -3.29 0.16
C VAL A 33 6.15 -1.91 0.62
N GLN A 34 6.80 -1.31 1.63
CA GLN A 34 6.40 -0.01 2.19
C GLN A 34 6.51 1.13 1.18
N SER A 35 7.67 1.29 0.52
CA SER A 35 7.90 2.43 -0.38
C SER A 35 6.97 2.38 -1.59
N LEU A 36 6.80 1.19 -2.19
CA LEU A 36 5.90 0.98 -3.32
C LEU A 36 4.43 1.17 -2.92
N ASN A 37 4.00 0.65 -1.77
CA ASN A 37 2.63 0.82 -1.27
C ASN A 37 2.28 2.29 -1.02
N ASN A 38 3.17 3.04 -0.36
CA ASN A 38 2.94 4.44 -0.05
C ASN A 38 2.84 5.30 -1.33
N LEU A 39 3.72 5.06 -2.31
CA LEU A 39 3.64 5.77 -3.58
C LEU A 39 2.38 5.37 -4.38
N ALA A 40 1.99 4.09 -4.36
CA ALA A 40 0.75 3.64 -5.00
C ALA A 40 -0.48 4.31 -4.39
N TRP A 41 -0.52 4.43 -3.05
CA TRP A 41 -1.58 5.14 -2.34
C TRP A 41 -1.68 6.60 -2.79
N MET A 42 -0.54 7.31 -2.84
CA MET A 42 -0.48 8.69 -3.30
C MET A 42 -0.97 8.85 -4.74
N TYR A 43 -0.57 7.95 -5.64
CA TYR A 43 -1.09 7.99 -7.01
C TYR A 43 -2.59 7.73 -7.07
N PHE A 44 -3.11 6.82 -6.27
CA PHE A 44 -4.53 6.46 -6.33
C PHE A 44 -5.45 7.52 -5.72
N TYR A 45 -5.13 8.01 -4.52
CA TYR A 45 -6.03 8.90 -3.77
C TYR A 45 -5.75 10.39 -3.97
N GLU A 46 -4.49 10.80 -4.19
CA GLU A 46 -4.14 12.22 -4.32
C GLU A 46 -4.06 12.65 -5.80
N GLU A 47 -3.43 11.85 -6.67
CA GLU A 47 -3.33 12.18 -8.10
C GLU A 47 -4.47 11.59 -8.95
N GLU A 48 -5.31 10.72 -8.38
CA GLU A 48 -6.34 9.94 -9.09
C GLU A 48 -5.78 9.17 -10.32
N ASN A 49 -4.50 8.84 -10.28
CA ASN A 49 -3.78 8.15 -11.34
C ASN A 49 -3.79 6.63 -11.13
N ASP A 50 -4.94 6.04 -11.42
CA ASP A 50 -5.22 4.62 -11.18
C ASP A 50 -4.22 3.69 -11.91
N ASP A 51 -3.76 4.07 -13.10
CA ASP A 51 -2.86 3.24 -13.90
C ASP A 51 -1.47 3.12 -13.26
N LYS A 52 -0.89 4.24 -12.78
CA LYS A 52 0.39 4.20 -12.06
C LYS A 52 0.25 3.49 -10.72
N ALA A 53 -0.85 3.73 -10.01
CA ALA A 53 -1.12 3.03 -8.75
C ALA A 53 -1.21 1.51 -8.98
N LEU A 54 -1.90 1.08 -10.04
CA LEU A 54 -2.05 -0.34 -10.39
C LEU A 54 -0.72 -1.00 -10.73
N GLU A 55 0.16 -0.30 -11.47
CA GLU A 55 1.50 -0.80 -11.79
C GLU A 55 2.30 -1.10 -10.51
N LEU A 56 2.34 -0.13 -9.59
CA LEU A 56 3.10 -0.26 -8.35
C LEU A 56 2.49 -1.33 -7.43
N ILE A 57 1.17 -1.35 -7.26
CA ILE A 57 0.53 -2.26 -6.31
C ILE A 57 0.63 -3.73 -6.78
N ARG A 58 0.61 -3.98 -8.09
CA ARG A 58 0.87 -5.31 -8.65
C ARG A 58 2.29 -5.78 -8.38
N GLU A 59 3.26 -4.87 -8.32
CA GLU A 59 4.61 -5.20 -7.87
C GLU A 59 4.61 -5.57 -6.39
N VAL A 60 3.96 -4.78 -5.55
CA VAL A 60 3.84 -5.07 -4.11
C VAL A 60 3.25 -6.46 -3.88
N VAL A 61 2.16 -6.80 -4.54
CA VAL A 61 1.50 -8.12 -4.38
C VAL A 61 2.43 -9.30 -4.76
N LYS A 62 3.34 -9.12 -5.72
CA LYS A 62 4.34 -10.14 -6.07
C LYS A 62 5.40 -10.34 -4.98
N LEU A 63 5.66 -9.32 -4.16
CA LEU A 63 6.55 -9.41 -3.00
C LEU A 63 5.94 -10.20 -1.84
N ASN A 64 4.67 -10.63 -1.96
CA ASN A 64 3.95 -11.40 -0.94
C ASN A 64 3.93 -10.68 0.42
N PRO A 65 3.37 -9.46 0.47
CA PRO A 65 3.30 -8.71 1.72
C PRO A 65 2.44 -9.48 2.72
N SER A 66 2.88 -9.51 3.97
CA SER A 66 2.07 -10.02 5.07
C SER A 66 0.90 -9.09 5.41
N SER A 67 0.98 -7.81 5.06
CA SER A 67 -0.09 -6.84 5.30
C SER A 67 -1.20 -6.91 4.25
N TYR A 68 -2.43 -6.65 4.68
CA TYR A 68 -3.60 -6.58 3.80
C TYR A 68 -3.70 -5.28 2.99
N PHE A 69 -3.03 -4.19 3.42
CA PHE A 69 -3.16 -2.86 2.78
C PHE A 69 -2.94 -2.86 1.26
N PRO A 70 -1.91 -3.54 0.71
CA PRO A 70 -1.70 -3.54 -0.73
C PRO A 70 -2.83 -4.23 -1.51
N TYR A 71 -3.43 -5.26 -0.93
CA TYR A 71 -4.55 -5.97 -1.54
C TYR A 71 -5.82 -5.12 -1.53
N ASN A 72 -6.02 -4.29 -0.50
CA ASN A 72 -7.13 -3.32 -0.48
C ASN A 72 -7.00 -2.28 -1.58
N ILE A 73 -5.83 -1.66 -1.74
CA ILE A 73 -5.60 -0.67 -2.82
C ILE A 73 -5.84 -1.32 -4.19
N LEU A 74 -5.35 -2.54 -4.41
CA LEU A 74 -5.60 -3.29 -5.65
C LEU A 74 -7.11 -3.53 -5.87
N GLY A 75 -7.84 -3.90 -4.82
CA GLY A 75 -9.30 -4.07 -4.85
C GLY A 75 -10.02 -2.77 -5.20
N ASP A 76 -9.68 -1.67 -4.54
CA ASP A 76 -10.27 -0.35 -4.77
C ASP A 76 -10.04 0.13 -6.21
N ILE A 77 -8.84 -0.06 -6.76
CA ILE A 77 -8.53 0.25 -8.16
C ILE A 77 -9.44 -0.55 -9.09
N TYR A 78 -9.57 -1.86 -8.89
CA TYR A 78 -10.42 -2.68 -9.75
C TYR A 78 -11.90 -2.33 -9.64
N MET A 79 -12.38 -2.00 -8.43
CA MET A 79 -13.74 -1.54 -8.22
C MET A 79 -13.99 -0.22 -8.97
N LYS A 80 -13.07 0.74 -8.85
CA LYS A 80 -13.16 2.04 -9.54
C LYS A 80 -13.13 1.91 -11.06
N GLN A 81 -12.31 1.00 -11.58
CA GLN A 81 -12.18 0.77 -13.02
C GLN A 81 -13.24 -0.18 -13.61
N GLU A 82 -14.17 -0.69 -12.78
CA GLU A 82 -15.13 -1.74 -13.17
C GLU A 82 -14.47 -2.99 -13.79
N LYS A 83 -13.21 -3.24 -13.46
CA LYS A 83 -12.40 -4.38 -13.98
C LYS A 83 -12.66 -5.65 -13.18
N TRP A 84 -13.93 -6.04 -13.13
CA TRP A 84 -14.40 -7.20 -12.36
C TRP A 84 -13.77 -8.52 -12.81
N THR A 85 -13.43 -8.63 -14.10
CA THR A 85 -12.78 -9.81 -14.69
C THR A 85 -11.34 -9.98 -14.19
N GLU A 86 -10.56 -8.91 -14.17
CA GLU A 86 -9.19 -8.89 -13.68
C GLU A 86 -9.14 -9.15 -12.18
N ALA A 87 -10.01 -8.48 -11.42
CA ALA A 87 -10.18 -8.73 -9.99
C ALA A 87 -10.45 -10.21 -9.70
N ASN A 88 -11.40 -10.82 -10.43
CA ASN A 88 -11.76 -12.22 -10.24
C ASN A 88 -10.58 -13.18 -10.54
N ASN A 89 -9.77 -12.89 -11.55
CA ASN A 89 -8.58 -13.70 -11.85
C ASN A 89 -7.50 -13.59 -10.76
N ASP A 90 -7.29 -12.39 -10.22
CA ASP A 90 -6.33 -12.20 -9.12
C ASP A 90 -6.83 -12.85 -7.83
N TYR A 91 -8.13 -12.74 -7.52
CA TYR A 91 -8.74 -13.46 -6.39
C TYR A 91 -8.63 -14.97 -6.54
N LYS A 92 -8.85 -15.54 -7.73
CA LYS A 92 -8.65 -16.97 -7.98
C LYS A 92 -7.20 -17.38 -7.74
N THR A 93 -6.24 -16.57 -8.17
CA THR A 93 -4.82 -16.81 -7.94
C THR A 93 -4.49 -16.79 -6.45
N MET A 94 -5.02 -15.82 -5.70
CA MET A 94 -4.89 -15.73 -4.24
C MET A 94 -5.49 -16.96 -3.54
N ILE A 95 -6.70 -17.38 -3.93
CA ILE A 95 -7.37 -18.57 -3.37
C ILE A 95 -6.58 -19.84 -3.66
N GLU A 96 -6.06 -20.02 -4.88
CA GLU A 96 -5.21 -21.17 -5.20
C GLU A 96 -3.94 -21.17 -4.35
N ARG A 97 -3.29 -20.01 -4.17
CA ARG A 97 -2.15 -19.91 -3.25
C ARG A 97 -2.52 -20.32 -1.83
N ILE A 98 -3.67 -19.85 -1.32
CA ILE A 98 -4.18 -20.22 0.01
C ILE A 98 -4.38 -21.74 0.12
N LYS A 99 -4.99 -22.33 -0.90
CA LYS A 99 -5.19 -23.78 -0.99
C LYS A 99 -3.88 -24.57 -1.00
N TYR A 100 -2.79 -24.02 -1.54
CA TYR A 100 -1.45 -24.60 -1.47
C TYR A 100 -0.67 -24.24 -0.19
N GLY A 101 -1.35 -23.74 0.85
CA GLY A 101 -0.76 -23.51 2.17
C GLY A 101 -0.19 -22.11 2.39
N TYR A 102 -0.41 -21.17 1.46
CA TYR A 102 -0.16 -19.76 1.75
C TYR A 102 -1.17 -19.27 2.79
N VAL A 103 -0.69 -18.90 3.98
CA VAL A 103 -1.54 -18.23 4.97
C VAL A 103 -1.27 -16.73 4.81
N PRO A 104 -2.22 -15.96 4.27
CA PRO A 104 -2.08 -14.50 4.24
C PRO A 104 -1.93 -14.04 5.68
N GLY A 105 -0.95 -13.18 5.95
CA GLY A 105 -0.92 -12.44 7.21
C GLY A 105 -2.22 -11.64 7.28
N VAL A 106 -3.12 -12.01 8.19
CA VAL A 106 -4.26 -11.17 8.52
C VAL A 106 -4.15 -10.96 10.02
N GLU A 107 -3.24 -10.07 10.40
CA GLU A 107 -3.28 -9.47 11.72
C GLU A 107 -4.45 -8.47 11.69
N PHE A 108 -5.52 -8.81 12.40
CA PHE A 108 -6.67 -7.93 12.56
C PHE A 108 -6.76 -7.55 14.03
N GLU A 109 -6.26 -6.36 14.36
CA GLU A 109 -6.61 -5.68 15.60
C GLU A 109 -7.84 -4.81 15.35
N THR A 110 -8.93 -5.06 16.08
CA THR A 110 -10.12 -4.20 16.04
C THR A 110 -9.87 -2.93 16.83
N ASP A 111 -9.10 -2.00 16.27
CA ASP A 111 -8.97 -0.67 16.86
C ASP A 111 -9.79 0.34 16.06
N PHE A 112 -10.65 1.05 16.78
CA PHE A 112 -11.41 2.18 16.26
C PHE A 112 -10.45 3.38 16.17
N ILE A 113 -9.74 3.52 15.05
CA ILE A 113 -8.77 4.61 14.84
C ILE A 113 -9.33 5.55 13.77
N GLY A 114 -9.46 6.84 14.11
CA GLY A 114 -9.68 7.88 13.11
C GLY A 114 -8.51 7.86 12.13
N GLY A 115 -8.78 7.49 10.88
CA GLY A 115 -7.77 7.03 9.92
C GLY A 115 -6.66 8.04 9.67
N CYS A 116 -5.42 7.65 9.99
CA CYS A 116 -4.24 8.10 9.29
C CYS A 116 -3.77 6.92 8.43
N TYR A 117 -3.89 7.03 7.11
CA TYR A 117 -3.68 5.94 6.15
C TYR A 117 -2.20 5.63 5.87
N LEU A 118 -1.27 6.29 6.57
CA LEU A 118 0.16 6.19 6.32
C LEU A 118 0.84 5.11 7.16
N PHE A 119 1.42 4.14 6.47
CA PHE A 119 2.24 3.08 7.05
C PHE A 119 3.55 3.65 7.64
N GLY A 120 3.70 3.61 8.98
CA GLY A 120 4.87 4.10 9.72
C GLY A 120 4.66 5.42 10.49
N CYS A 121 3.42 5.91 10.59
CA CYS A 121 3.08 7.06 11.43
C CYS A 121 3.39 6.78 12.92
N LYS A 122 4.36 7.51 13.50
CA LYS A 122 4.79 7.35 14.92
C LYS A 122 3.72 7.74 15.93
N ARG A 123 2.62 8.33 15.49
CA ARG A 123 1.55 8.85 16.35
C ARG A 123 0.73 7.75 17.03
N HIS A 124 0.76 6.52 16.51
CA HIS A 124 -0.05 5.40 17.02
C HIS A 124 0.75 4.15 17.44
N ASN A 125 2.09 4.19 17.41
CA ASN A 125 2.97 3.20 18.06
C ASN A 125 2.63 1.71 17.75
N HIS A 126 2.38 1.39 16.48
CA HIS A 126 2.11 0.04 16.02
C HIS A 126 3.38 -0.84 16.13
N LEU A 127 3.26 -1.93 16.90
CA LEU A 127 4.36 -2.84 17.26
C LEU A 127 4.83 -3.73 16.09
N GLU A 128 4.00 -3.88 15.06
CA GLU A 128 4.29 -4.67 13.86
C GLU A 128 5.38 -4.08 12.94
N TYR A 129 5.95 -2.92 13.29
CA TYR A 129 6.93 -2.17 12.49
C TYR A 129 8.38 -2.20 13.03
N GLU A 130 8.72 -3.09 13.96
CA GLU A 130 10.09 -3.24 14.52
C GLU A 130 10.99 -4.30 13.83
N GLN A 131 10.61 -4.88 12.68
CA GLN A 131 11.42 -5.88 11.96
C GLN A 131 11.88 -5.45 10.56
#